data_AF-A0A937M3X3-F1
#
_entry.id   AF-A0A937M3X3-F1
#
_cell.length_a   1.000
_cell.length_b   1.000
_cell.length_c   1.000
_cell.angle_alpha   90.00
_cell.angle_beta   90.00
_cell.angle_gamma   90.00
#
_symmetry.space_group_name_H-M   'P 1'
#
loop_
_entity.id
_entity.type
_entity.pdbx_description
1 polymer ?
#
loop_
_entity_poly.entity_id
_entity_poly.type
_entity_poly.pdbx_seq_one_letter_code
_entity_poly.pdbx_strand_id
1 'polypeptide(L)'
;MALSLRETLSKNYQRWLAKRIPTLDQATLNRKNIYIVPTRSGLLFVFSAGLVLIAAINYAVSLAFALAFLMASLFILSILYSFNNLNQLTLTSRSSQDVFCGEEACFRVQLSRTAKRSYESLELNFPGSTTSYVDLSITDAEEVGIFAQALKRGEFKAPLLRVLTRYPLGLCRAWSVLDLNMRCLVYPRPYLLL
;
A
#
# COMPACT_ATOMS: atom_id res chain seq x y z
N MET A 1 -0.13 -22.94 14.71
CA MET A 1 -1.25 -23.39 13.85
C MET A 1 -2.06 -22.25 13.22
N ALA A 2 -2.16 -21.05 13.82
CA ALA A 2 -2.92 -19.91 13.26
C ALA A 2 -2.19 -19.07 12.17
N LEU A 3 -0.89 -19.30 11.95
CA LEU A 3 -0.10 -18.58 10.94
C LEU A 3 -0.32 -19.10 9.51
N SER A 4 -0.65 -20.40 9.34
CA SER A 4 -0.83 -21.03 8.02
C SER A 4 -2.12 -20.62 7.30
N LEU A 5 -3.21 -20.37 8.03
CA LEU A 5 -4.50 -19.97 7.44
C LEU A 5 -4.40 -18.58 6.78
N ARG A 6 -3.66 -17.64 7.37
CA ARG A 6 -3.43 -16.30 6.79
C ARG A 6 -2.57 -16.33 5.53
N GLU A 7 -1.56 -17.21 5.49
CA GLU A 7 -0.66 -17.35 4.34
C GLU A 7 -1.31 -18.08 3.16
N THR A 8 -2.19 -19.03 3.42
CA THR A 8 -2.89 -19.76 2.35
C THR A 8 -4.00 -18.91 1.72
N LEU A 9 -4.72 -18.14 2.53
CA LEU A 9 -5.69 -17.15 2.05
C LEU A 9 -5.02 -16.05 1.23
N SER A 10 -3.83 -15.58 1.63
CA SER A 10 -3.10 -14.53 0.90
C SER A 10 -2.63 -15.00 -0.48
N LYS A 11 -2.14 -16.24 -0.62
CA LYS A 11 -1.70 -16.80 -1.90
C LYS A 11 -2.85 -16.99 -2.91
N ASN A 12 -4.01 -17.48 -2.46
CA ASN A 12 -5.16 -17.64 -3.34
C ASN A 12 -5.78 -16.29 -3.73
N TYR A 13 -5.80 -15.32 -2.81
CA TYR A 13 -6.22 -13.95 -3.10
C TYR A 13 -5.29 -13.27 -4.11
N GLN A 14 -3.97 -13.47 -3.99
CA GLN A 14 -2.97 -12.97 -4.94
C GLN A 14 -3.16 -13.59 -6.33
N ARG A 15 -3.41 -14.90 -6.44
CA ARG A 15 -3.68 -15.57 -7.72
C ARG A 15 -4.98 -15.09 -8.37
N TRP A 16 -6.01 -14.84 -7.56
CA TRP A 16 -7.29 -14.30 -8.04
C TRP A 16 -7.16 -12.85 -8.52
N LEU A 17 -6.40 -12.02 -7.80
CA LEU A 17 -6.07 -10.64 -8.20
C LEU A 17 -5.22 -10.60 -9.47
N ALA A 18 -4.18 -11.44 -9.56
CA ALA A 18 -3.30 -11.52 -10.74
C ALA A 18 -4.05 -11.89 -12.03
N LYS A 19 -5.20 -12.56 -11.94
CA LYS A 19 -6.03 -12.91 -13.10
C LYS A 19 -6.94 -11.76 -13.57
N ARG A 20 -7.18 -10.74 -12.73
CA ARG A 20 -8.08 -9.61 -13.01
C ARG A 20 -7.39 -8.27 -13.19
N ILE A 21 -6.12 -8.14 -12.78
CA ILE A 21 -5.36 -6.89 -12.93
C ILE A 21 -4.69 -6.90 -14.31
N PRO A 22 -4.95 -5.90 -15.18
CA PRO A 22 -4.24 -5.78 -16.44
C PRO A 22 -2.76 -5.48 -16.18
N THR A 23 -1.87 -6.20 -16.87
CA THR A 23 -0.43 -5.90 -16.90
C THR A 23 -0.21 -4.63 -17.71
N LEU A 24 0.28 -3.58 -17.07
CA LEU A 24 0.52 -2.28 -17.72
C LEU A 24 1.86 -1.74 -17.26
N ASP A 25 2.66 -1.19 -18.17
CA ASP A 25 3.96 -0.57 -17.81
C ASP A 25 3.77 0.72 -17.01
N GLN A 26 2.58 1.33 -17.12
CA GLN A 26 2.14 2.49 -16.37
C GLN A 26 0.73 2.25 -15.84
N ALA A 27 0.53 2.46 -14.54
CA ALA A 27 -0.77 2.30 -13.90
C ALA A 27 -1.13 3.53 -13.05
N THR A 28 -2.29 4.11 -13.32
CA THR A 28 -2.86 5.19 -12.51
C THR A 28 -3.86 4.64 -11.50
N LEU A 29 -3.69 5.01 -10.24
CA LEU A 29 -4.61 4.69 -9.16
C LEU A 29 -5.91 5.48 -9.30
N ASN A 30 -7.04 4.78 -9.19
CA ASN A 30 -8.37 5.35 -9.35
C ASN A 30 -9.33 4.66 -8.36
N ARG A 31 -10.57 5.13 -8.25
CA ARG A 31 -11.58 4.59 -7.33
C ARG A 31 -11.80 3.08 -7.45
N LYS A 32 -11.58 2.48 -8.62
CA LYS A 32 -11.81 1.05 -8.87
C LYS A 32 -10.76 0.13 -8.24
N ASN A 33 -9.55 0.62 -7.96
CA ASN A 33 -8.42 -0.18 -7.47
C ASN A 33 -7.92 0.24 -6.09
N ILE A 34 -8.57 1.22 -5.44
CA ILE A 34 -8.25 1.66 -4.08
C ILE A 34 -9.23 1.03 -3.10
N TYR A 35 -8.70 0.33 -2.09
CA TYR A 35 -9.46 -0.29 -1.01
C TYR A 35 -9.12 0.41 0.30
N ILE A 36 -10.14 0.72 1.11
CA ILE A 36 -9.96 1.41 2.40
C ILE A 36 -10.58 0.54 3.48
N VAL A 37 -9.85 0.34 4.57
CA VAL A 37 -10.38 -0.33 5.78
C VAL A 37 -9.93 0.40 7.04
N PRO A 38 -10.76 0.41 8.09
CA PRO A 38 -10.34 0.93 9.39
C PRO A 38 -9.21 0.06 9.96
N THR A 39 -8.24 0.71 10.57
CA THR A 39 -7.20 0.04 11.34
C THR A 39 -7.73 -0.38 12.71
N ARG A 40 -6.92 -1.10 13.49
CA ARG A 40 -7.29 -1.44 14.88
C ARG A 40 -7.55 -0.18 15.71
N SER A 41 -6.71 0.84 15.57
CA SER A 41 -6.91 2.14 16.23
C SER A 41 -8.16 2.84 15.69
N GLY A 42 -8.45 2.77 14.39
CA GLY A 42 -9.69 3.28 13.81
C GLY A 42 -10.95 2.64 14.40
N LEU A 43 -10.95 1.31 14.59
CA LEU A 43 -12.06 0.61 15.22
C LEU A 43 -12.24 1.01 16.69
N LEU A 44 -11.15 1.08 17.46
CA LEU A 44 -11.19 1.56 18.84
C LEU A 44 -11.68 3.01 18.93
N PHE A 45 -11.28 3.86 17.99
CA PHE A 45 -11.71 5.26 17.93
C PHE A 45 -13.21 5.38 17.69
N VAL A 46 -13.77 4.63 16.73
CA VAL A 46 -15.22 4.59 16.47
C VAL A 46 -15.97 4.01 17.67
N PHE A 47 -15.44 2.97 18.31
CA PHE A 47 -16.02 2.40 19.52
C PHE A 47 -16.07 3.43 20.67
N SER A 48 -14.98 4.15 20.93
CA SER A 48 -14.93 5.22 21.92
C SER A 48 -15.89 6.36 21.59
N ALA A 49 -15.99 6.78 20.32
CA ALA A 49 -16.97 7.77 19.88
C ALA A 49 -18.41 7.31 20.19
N GLY A 50 -18.70 6.02 20.00
CA GLY A 50 -19.99 5.42 20.38
C GLY A 50 -20.25 5.46 21.88
N LEU A 51 -19.24 5.14 22.72
CA LEU A 51 -19.37 5.26 24.17
C LEU A 51 -19.63 6.69 24.64
N VAL A 52 -18.90 7.66 24.08
CA VAL A 52 -19.10 9.08 24.37
C VAL A 52 -20.50 9.52 23.96
N LEU A 53 -20.99 9.06 22.80
CA LEU A 53 -22.35 9.36 22.34
C LEU A 53 -23.41 8.77 23.28
N ILE A 54 -23.25 7.52 23.73
CA ILE A 54 -24.16 6.88 24.70
C ILE A 54 -24.16 7.67 26.01
N ALA A 55 -22.98 8.08 26.50
CA ALA A 55 -22.87 8.92 27.70
C ALA A 55 -23.55 10.28 27.49
N ALA A 56 -23.37 10.92 26.33
CA ALA A 56 -24.02 12.18 26.00
C ALA A 56 -25.55 12.07 26.02
N ILE A 57 -26.09 10.99 25.46
CA ILE A 57 -27.52 10.69 25.47
C ILE A 57 -28.03 10.44 26.89
N ASN A 58 -27.29 9.63 27.67
CA ASN A 58 -27.70 9.25 29.02
C ASN A 58 -27.72 10.46 29.97
N TYR A 59 -26.69 11.29 29.93
CA TYR A 59 -26.53 12.43 30.84
C TYR A 59 -27.00 13.77 30.28
N ALA A 60 -27.52 13.80 29.04
CA ALA A 60 -27.91 15.01 28.32
C ALA A 60 -26.81 16.10 28.28
N VAL A 61 -25.53 15.69 28.22
CA VAL A 61 -24.39 16.60 28.26
C VAL A 61 -24.06 17.10 26.84
N SER A 62 -24.36 18.38 26.57
CA SER A 62 -24.11 19.02 25.27
C SER A 62 -22.65 18.94 24.80
N LEU A 63 -21.69 19.05 25.72
CA LEU A 63 -20.26 18.97 25.38
C LEU A 63 -19.85 17.56 24.91
N ALA A 64 -20.45 16.52 25.48
CA ALA A 64 -20.19 15.14 25.07
C ALA A 64 -20.76 14.86 23.67
N PHE A 65 -21.92 15.45 23.31
CA PHE A 65 -22.41 15.42 21.93
C PHE A 65 -21.43 16.07 20.96
N ALA A 66 -20.93 17.27 21.29
CA ALA A 66 -19.95 17.97 20.46
C ALA A 66 -18.68 17.12 20.24
N LEU A 67 -18.16 16.48 21.30
CA LEU A 67 -17.01 15.59 21.19
C LEU A 67 -17.29 14.36 20.32
N ALA A 68 -18.43 13.68 20.51
CA ALA A 68 -18.79 12.52 19.71
C ALA A 68 -18.90 12.86 18.22
N PHE A 69 -19.53 13.99 17.87
CA PHE A 69 -19.65 14.44 16.49
C PHE A 69 -18.32 14.91 15.91
N LEU A 70 -17.46 15.56 16.70
CA LEU A 70 -16.10 15.90 16.28
C LEU A 70 -15.29 14.65 15.96
N MET A 71 -15.36 13.62 16.81
CA MET A 71 -14.72 12.33 16.56
C MET A 71 -15.25 11.71 15.27
N ALA A 72 -16.57 11.62 15.10
CA ALA A 72 -17.18 11.08 13.88
C ALA A 72 -16.71 11.85 12.62
N SER A 73 -16.64 13.18 12.68
CA SER A 73 -16.14 14.02 11.60
C SER A 73 -14.67 13.73 11.27
N LEU A 74 -13.79 13.64 12.28
CA LEU A 74 -12.38 13.28 12.07
C LEU A 74 -12.21 11.89 11.45
N PHE A 75 -13.06 10.93 11.83
CA PHE A 75 -13.03 9.59 11.23
C PHE A 75 -13.41 9.63 9.75
N ILE A 76 -14.49 10.34 9.39
CA ILE A 76 -14.91 10.52 7.99
C ILE A 76 -13.81 11.23 7.19
N LEU A 77 -13.22 12.30 7.74
CA LEU A 77 -12.09 12.99 7.12
C LEU A 77 -10.91 12.03 6.91
N SER A 78 -10.58 11.19 7.88
CA SER A 78 -9.50 10.21 7.72
C SER A 78 -9.76 9.29 6.53
N ILE A 79 -11.00 8.84 6.29
CA ILE A 79 -11.34 8.03 5.11
C ILE A 79 -11.10 8.82 3.82
N LEU A 80 -11.60 10.06 3.74
CA LEU A 80 -11.48 10.91 2.56
C LEU A 80 -10.03 11.27 2.23
N TYR A 81 -9.24 11.63 3.24
CA TYR A 81 -7.83 11.95 3.06
C TYR A 81 -7.01 10.71 2.70
N SER A 82 -7.25 9.55 3.33
CA SER A 82 -6.59 8.30 2.92
C SER A 82 -6.91 7.91 1.47
N PHE A 83 -8.15 8.14 1.01
CA PHE A 83 -8.53 7.91 -0.38
C PHE A 83 -7.79 8.87 -1.33
N ASN A 84 -7.88 10.17 -1.04
CA ASN A 84 -7.28 11.21 -1.89
C ASN A 84 -5.76 11.09 -1.96
N ASN A 85 -5.13 10.58 -0.90
CA ASN A 85 -3.70 10.33 -0.83
C ASN A 85 -3.21 9.14 -1.68
N LEU A 86 -4.09 8.35 -2.27
CA LEU A 86 -3.72 7.37 -3.31
C LEU A 86 -4.33 7.70 -4.67
N ASN A 87 -5.45 8.42 -4.68
CA ASN A 87 -6.20 8.69 -5.89
C ASN A 87 -5.40 9.56 -6.87
N GLN A 88 -5.34 9.13 -8.14
CA GLN A 88 -4.58 9.76 -9.24
C GLN A 88 -3.06 9.69 -9.10
N LEU A 89 -2.53 8.87 -8.19
CA LEU A 89 -1.11 8.53 -8.19
C LEU A 89 -0.81 7.64 -9.39
N THR A 90 0.21 8.01 -10.18
CA THR A 90 0.63 7.20 -11.33
C THR A 90 1.95 6.52 -11.01
N LEU A 91 2.02 5.22 -11.25
CA LEU A 91 3.22 4.42 -11.06
C LEU A 91 3.68 3.89 -12.41
N THR A 92 4.95 4.11 -12.71
CA THR A 92 5.57 3.69 -13.97
C THR A 92 6.75 2.77 -13.66
N SER A 93 6.78 1.61 -14.32
CA SER A 93 7.95 0.75 -14.30
C SER A 93 9.13 1.45 -14.97
N ARG A 94 10.30 1.46 -14.33
CA ARG A 94 11.55 1.89 -14.96
C ARG A 94 12.40 0.66 -15.25
N SER A 95 13.56 0.55 -14.63
CA SER A 95 14.51 -0.55 -14.84
C SER A 95 14.52 -1.48 -13.63
N SER A 96 14.74 -2.75 -13.90
CA SER A 96 15.21 -3.74 -12.93
C SER A 96 16.73 -3.88 -13.06
N GLN A 97 17.41 -4.21 -11.96
CA GLN A 97 18.79 -4.70 -12.02
C GLN A 97 18.76 -6.23 -12.13
N ASP A 98 19.59 -6.77 -13.03
CA ASP A 98 19.83 -8.21 -13.11
C ASP A 98 20.63 -8.66 -11.88
N VAL A 99 20.24 -9.80 -11.31
CA VAL A 99 20.83 -10.31 -10.06
C VAL A 99 21.22 -11.77 -10.16
N PHE A 100 22.11 -12.23 -9.29
CA PHE A 100 22.42 -13.65 -9.20
C PHE A 100 21.40 -14.40 -8.35
N CYS A 101 21.27 -15.71 -8.59
CA CYS A 101 20.36 -16.54 -7.83
C CYS A 101 20.66 -16.49 -6.31
N GLY A 102 19.67 -16.05 -5.53
CA GLY A 102 19.78 -15.87 -4.08
C GLY A 102 20.05 -14.43 -3.63
N GLU A 103 20.17 -13.47 -4.56
CA GLU A 103 20.24 -12.04 -4.26
C GLU A 103 18.86 -11.38 -4.32
N GLU A 104 18.77 -10.13 -3.84
CA GLU A 104 17.55 -9.32 -3.90
C GLU A 104 17.52 -8.50 -5.19
N ALA A 105 16.57 -8.82 -6.08
CA ALA A 105 16.31 -8.05 -7.29
C ALA A 105 15.74 -6.67 -6.92
N CYS A 106 16.45 -5.61 -7.30
CA CYS A 106 15.99 -4.23 -7.15
C CYS A 106 15.17 -3.82 -8.38
N PHE A 107 13.89 -3.53 -8.16
CA PHE A 107 12.97 -2.99 -9.16
C PHE A 107 12.75 -1.51 -8.90
N ARG A 108 13.09 -0.66 -9.87
CA ARG A 108 12.85 0.77 -9.74
C ARG A 108 11.47 1.13 -10.26
N VAL A 109 10.67 1.76 -9.40
CA VAL A 109 9.35 2.26 -9.73
C VAL A 109 9.40 3.77 -9.61
N GLN A 110 8.98 4.46 -10.67
CA GLN A 110 8.80 5.90 -10.61
C GLN A 110 7.36 6.21 -10.23
N LEU A 111 7.20 6.97 -9.16
CA LEU A 111 5.94 7.57 -8.77
C LEU A 111 5.87 8.94 -9.43
N SER A 112 4.75 9.24 -10.10
CA SER A 112 4.50 10.56 -10.66
C SER A 112 3.21 11.15 -10.10
N ARG A 113 3.30 12.43 -9.74
CA ARG A 113 2.22 13.23 -9.20
C ARG A 113 1.33 13.73 -10.33
N THR A 114 0.02 13.58 -10.15
CA THR A 114 -0.98 14.24 -11.02
C THR A 114 -1.42 15.54 -10.35
N ALA A 115 -1.11 16.69 -10.96
CA ALA A 115 -1.63 18.03 -10.69
C ALA A 115 -1.77 18.46 -9.21
N LYS A 116 -0.85 19.27 -8.67
CA LYS A 116 -0.91 19.95 -7.34
C LYS A 116 -1.32 19.08 -6.11
N ARG A 117 -1.49 17.76 -6.21
CA ARG A 117 -1.85 16.86 -5.10
C ARG A 117 -0.65 16.31 -4.36
N SER A 118 -0.50 16.61 -3.07
CA SER A 118 0.61 16.04 -2.29
C SER A 118 0.26 14.62 -1.88
N TYR A 119 1.24 13.71 -1.95
CA TYR A 119 1.11 12.34 -1.50
C TYR A 119 2.10 12.08 -0.37
N GLU A 120 1.59 11.67 0.80
CA GLU A 120 2.40 11.51 2.01
C GLU A 120 2.25 10.12 2.62
N SER A 121 3.30 9.63 3.27
CA SER A 121 3.35 8.32 3.90
C SER A 121 2.90 7.22 2.93
N LEU A 122 3.53 7.18 1.75
CA LEU A 122 3.34 6.09 0.80
C LEU A 122 4.27 4.93 1.17
N GLU A 123 3.67 3.77 1.38
CA GLU A 123 4.34 2.49 1.61
C GLU A 123 4.27 1.68 0.31
N LEU A 124 5.42 1.35 -0.28
CA LEU A 124 5.51 0.45 -1.42
C LEU A 124 6.22 -0.83 -1.03
N ASN A 125 5.62 -1.97 -1.33
CA ASN A 125 6.26 -3.24 -1.08
C ASN A 125 5.80 -4.35 -2.02
N PHE A 126 6.69 -5.33 -2.19
CA PHE A 126 6.32 -6.63 -2.69
C PHE A 126 5.90 -7.55 -1.54
N PRO A 127 5.05 -8.55 -1.80
CA PRO A 127 4.69 -9.52 -0.77
C PRO A 127 5.93 -10.30 -0.30
N GLY A 128 6.26 -10.14 0.98
CA GLY A 128 7.41 -10.82 1.60
C GLY A 128 8.73 -10.04 1.51
N SER A 129 8.72 -8.81 1.01
CA SER A 129 9.91 -7.94 0.96
C SER A 129 9.87 -6.82 1.99
N THR A 130 10.99 -6.12 2.11
CA THR A 130 11.11 -4.83 2.80
C THR A 130 10.15 -3.80 2.20
N THR A 131 9.60 -2.94 3.06
CA THR A 131 8.75 -1.81 2.67
C THR A 131 9.60 -0.58 2.41
N SER A 132 9.42 0.05 1.26
CA SER A 132 10.01 1.34 0.91
C SER A 132 9.01 2.45 1.24
N TYR A 133 9.49 3.53 1.84
CA TYR A 133 8.69 4.71 2.21
C TYR A 133 9.01 5.88 1.31
N VAL A 134 7.99 6.61 0.87
CA VAL A 134 8.10 7.63 -0.17
C VAL A 134 7.10 8.75 0.09
N ASP A 135 7.53 9.99 -0.06
CA ASP A 135 6.70 11.17 0.12
C ASP A 135 6.83 12.09 -1.10
N LEU A 136 5.76 12.20 -1.90
CA LEU A 136 5.68 13.12 -3.04
C LEU A 136 4.91 14.39 -2.67
N SER A 137 5.55 15.25 -1.87
CA SER A 137 4.95 16.53 -1.44
C SER A 137 5.37 17.71 -2.33
N ILE A 138 6.61 17.73 -2.82
CA ILE A 138 7.19 18.85 -3.58
C ILE A 138 7.61 18.42 -4.99
N THR A 139 8.24 17.25 -5.11
CA THR A 139 8.74 16.73 -6.38
C THR A 139 7.61 16.15 -7.23
N ASP A 140 7.63 16.42 -8.53
CA ASP A 140 6.63 15.89 -9.47
C ASP A 140 6.81 14.38 -9.75
N ALA A 141 8.03 13.88 -9.60
CA ALA A 141 8.31 12.46 -9.71
C ALA A 141 9.45 12.03 -8.80
N GLU A 142 9.33 10.84 -8.23
CA GLU A 142 10.34 10.23 -7.37
C GLU A 142 10.53 8.76 -7.76
N GLU A 143 11.77 8.31 -7.82
CA GLU A 143 12.12 6.93 -8.19
C GLU A 143 12.55 6.14 -6.96
N VAL A 144 11.95 4.98 -6.75
CA VAL A 144 12.08 4.21 -5.52
C VAL A 144 12.43 2.77 -5.87
N GLY A 145 13.48 2.27 -5.24
CA GLY A 145 13.88 0.87 -5.33
C GLY A 145 13.00 0.00 -4.43
N ILE A 146 12.44 -1.05 -5.01
CA ILE A 146 11.65 -2.06 -4.31
C ILE A 146 12.32 -3.41 -4.53
N PHE A 147 12.60 -4.12 -3.45
CA PHE A 147 13.41 -5.33 -3.48
C PHE A 147 12.54 -6.58 -3.47
N ALA A 148 12.91 -7.61 -4.23
CA ALA A 148 12.27 -8.93 -4.18
C ALA A 148 13.32 -10.03 -4.23
N GLN A 149 13.12 -11.10 -3.44
CA GLN A 149 14.06 -12.22 -3.41
C GLN A 149 13.97 -13.07 -4.68
N ALA A 150 15.09 -13.14 -5.42
CA ALA A 150 15.22 -13.91 -6.64
C ALA A 150 15.77 -15.33 -6.34
N LEU A 151 14.88 -16.26 -5.99
CA LEU A 151 15.27 -17.61 -5.53
C LEU A 151 15.51 -18.64 -6.66
N LYS A 152 15.15 -18.32 -7.91
CA LYS A 152 15.26 -19.24 -9.04
C LYS A 152 15.93 -18.55 -10.22
N ARG A 153 16.85 -19.26 -10.86
CA ARG A 153 17.47 -18.87 -12.13
C ARG A 153 16.40 -18.75 -13.23
N GLY A 154 16.57 -17.76 -14.11
CA GLY A 154 15.73 -17.53 -15.29
C GLY A 154 15.14 -16.13 -15.32
N GLU A 155 14.16 -15.91 -16.19
CA GLU A 155 13.38 -14.68 -16.21
C GLU A 155 12.50 -14.62 -14.94
N PHE A 156 12.76 -13.64 -14.09
CA PHE A 156 12.02 -13.41 -12.86
C PHE A 156 11.03 -12.26 -13.06
N LYS A 157 9.74 -12.59 -13.09
CA LYS A 157 8.65 -11.61 -13.08
C LYS A 157 8.45 -11.09 -11.66
N ALA A 158 8.44 -9.77 -11.49
CA ALA A 158 8.15 -9.16 -10.20
C ALA A 158 6.74 -9.56 -9.72
N PRO A 159 6.56 -9.79 -8.41
CA PRO A 159 5.24 -10.01 -7.85
C PRO A 159 4.40 -8.72 -7.89
N LEU A 160 3.10 -8.84 -7.59
CA LEU A 160 2.19 -7.69 -7.56
C LEU A 160 2.68 -6.62 -6.58
N LEU A 161 2.87 -5.40 -7.09
CA LEU A 161 3.24 -4.24 -6.31
C LEU A 161 2.06 -3.81 -5.44
N ARG A 162 2.31 -3.61 -4.15
CA ARG A 162 1.32 -3.06 -3.22
C ARG A 162 1.73 -1.64 -2.87
N VAL A 163 0.78 -0.72 -3.03
CA VAL A 163 0.90 0.68 -2.62
C VAL A 163 -0.07 0.89 -1.48
N LEU A 164 0.39 1.43 -0.36
CA LEU A 164 -0.40 1.58 0.86
C LEU A 164 -0.18 2.96 1.46
N THR A 165 -1.18 3.48 2.14
CA THR A 165 -1.03 4.65 2.99
C THR A 165 -1.89 4.55 4.25
N ARG A 166 -1.44 5.22 5.30
CA ARG A 166 -2.15 5.40 6.57
C ARG A 166 -2.39 6.87 6.90
N TYR A 167 -2.05 7.76 5.98
CA TYR A 167 -2.26 9.19 6.13
C TYR A 167 -3.77 9.51 6.27
N PRO A 168 -4.18 10.48 7.12
CA PRO A 168 -3.35 11.32 7.97
C PRO A 168 -3.17 10.79 9.40
N LEU A 169 -4.23 10.24 10.00
CA LEU A 169 -4.29 9.92 11.43
C LEU A 169 -3.99 8.45 11.75
N GLY A 170 -3.76 7.61 10.74
CA GLY A 170 -3.60 6.17 10.92
C GLY A 170 -4.88 5.43 11.34
N LEU A 171 -6.04 6.08 11.33
CA LEU A 171 -7.35 5.47 11.65
C LEU A 171 -7.84 4.58 10.51
N CYS A 172 -7.49 4.93 9.27
CA CYS A 172 -7.82 4.17 8.08
C CYS A 172 -6.54 3.77 7.35
N ARG A 173 -6.62 2.66 6.65
CA ARG A 173 -5.56 2.17 5.77
C ARG A 173 -6.13 2.02 4.38
N ALA A 174 -5.62 2.81 3.44
CA ALA A 174 -5.92 2.68 2.03
C ALA A 174 -4.80 1.91 1.33
N TRP A 175 -5.13 1.01 0.43
CA TRP A 175 -4.14 0.31 -0.39
C TRP A 175 -4.65 0.00 -1.78
N SER A 176 -3.71 -0.16 -2.71
CA SER A 176 -3.92 -0.63 -4.07
C SER A 176 -2.91 -1.72 -4.43
N VAL A 177 -3.25 -2.54 -5.41
CA VAL A 177 -2.42 -3.64 -5.92
C VAL A 177 -2.32 -3.52 -7.42
N LEU A 178 -1.11 -3.55 -7.95
CA LEU A 178 -0.80 -3.29 -9.36
C LEU A 178 0.17 -4.33 -9.92
N ASP A 179 0.05 -4.64 -11.21
CA ASP A 179 1.03 -5.42 -11.97
C ASP A 179 1.70 -4.51 -13.00
N LEU A 180 2.94 -4.07 -12.72
CA LEU A 180 3.71 -3.17 -13.58
C LEU A 180 4.54 -3.90 -14.66
N ASN A 181 4.27 -5.19 -14.90
CA ASN A 181 4.97 -6.02 -15.90
C ASN A 181 6.52 -6.00 -15.79
N MET A 182 7.03 -5.77 -14.58
CA MET A 182 8.48 -5.70 -14.33
C MET A 182 9.11 -7.09 -14.39
N ARG A 183 10.27 -7.19 -15.06
CA ARG A 183 11.02 -8.45 -15.22
C ARG A 183 12.51 -8.20 -15.04
N CYS A 184 13.20 -9.19 -14.50
CA CYS A 184 14.64 -9.17 -14.21
C CYS A 184 15.24 -10.52 -14.68
N LEU A 185 16.47 -10.52 -15.19
CA LEU A 185 17.16 -11.77 -15.47
C LEU A 185 17.94 -12.24 -14.23
N VAL A 186 17.69 -13.48 -13.80
CA VAL A 186 18.41 -14.09 -12.67
C VAL A 186 19.48 -15.03 -13.18
N TYR A 187 20.74 -14.62 -13.03
CA TYR A 187 21.92 -15.38 -13.42
C TYR A 187 22.19 -16.56 -12.45
N PRO A 188 22.83 -17.65 -12.91
CA PRO A 188 23.28 -18.72 -12.03
C PRO A 188 24.30 -18.19 -11.00
N ARG A 189 24.31 -18.74 -9.78
CA ARG A 189 25.30 -18.34 -8.77
C ARG A 189 26.71 -18.44 -9.35
N PRO A 190 27.55 -17.40 -9.20
CA PRO A 190 28.93 -17.48 -9.62
C PRO A 190 29.62 -18.57 -8.81
N TYR A 191 30.19 -19.56 -9.49
CA TYR A 191 31.13 -20.47 -8.86
C TYR A 191 32.48 -19.74 -8.86
N LEU A 192 33.00 -19.45 -7.68
CA LEU A 192 34.34 -18.91 -7.53
C LEU A 192 35.30 -20.06 -7.79
N LEU A 193 35.95 -20.07 -8.97
CA LEU A 193 37.10 -20.93 -9.22
C LEU A 193 38.24 -20.39 -8.35
N LEU A 194 38.42 -20.98 -7.17
CA LEU A 194 39.61 -20.86 -6.32
C LEU A 194 40.60 -21.95 -6.69
#